data_AF-A0AAW9WNC4-F1
#
_entry.id   AF-A0AAW9WNC4-F1
#
_cell.length_a   1.000
_cell.length_b   1.000
_cell.length_c   1.000
_cell.angle_alpha   90.00
_cell.angle_beta   90.00
_cell.angle_gamma   90.00
#
_symmetry.space_group_name_H-M   'P 1'
#
loop_
_entity.id
_entity.type
_entity.pdbx_description
1 polymer ?
#
loop_
_entity_poly.entity_id
_entity_poly.type
_entity_poly.pdbx_seq_one_letter_code
_entity_poly.pdbx_strand_id
1 'polypeptide(L)'
;MEKSISDLVSLIEETPKGTFFSYKNGVIQTYACRDFRGNLYLNRLPALNYYIERPNELSLFFANDNSSHISYEKFVFSGTDSIYTIATVAKTYAIAPRIVAYFNELLDYTEKGGKLYVKTK
;
A
#
# COMPACT_ATOMS: atom_id res chain seq x y z
N MET A 1 -11.05 -15.74 -3.74
CA MET A 1 -11.68 -14.47 -4.13
C MET A 1 -10.58 -13.60 -4.68
N GLU A 2 -10.81 -12.89 -5.78
CA GLU A 2 -9.81 -11.93 -6.27
C GLU A 2 -9.78 -10.74 -5.32
N LYS A 3 -8.58 -10.31 -4.90
CA LYS A 3 -8.42 -9.21 -3.95
C LYS A 3 -8.55 -7.87 -4.65
N SER A 4 -9.31 -6.97 -4.05
CA SER A 4 -9.67 -5.68 -4.62
C SER A 4 -8.88 -4.52 -4.00
N ILE A 5 -8.89 -3.38 -4.68
CA ILE A 5 -8.37 -2.14 -4.12
C ILE A 5 -9.18 -1.70 -2.90
N SER A 6 -10.49 -1.96 -2.82
CA SER A 6 -11.26 -1.64 -1.61
C SER A 6 -10.78 -2.43 -0.40
N ASP A 7 -10.39 -3.70 -0.56
CA ASP A 7 -9.84 -4.50 0.54
C ASP A 7 -8.54 -3.88 1.06
N LEU A 8 -7.66 -3.43 0.15
CA LEU A 8 -6.42 -2.75 0.51
C LEU A 8 -6.67 -1.39 1.19
N VAL A 9 -7.64 -0.61 0.69
CA VAL A 9 -8.03 0.67 1.29
C VAL A 9 -8.54 0.45 2.71
N SER A 10 -9.48 -0.47 2.92
CA SER A 10 -9.99 -0.80 4.26
C SER A 10 -8.88 -1.23 5.20
N LEU A 11 -7.97 -2.09 4.74
CA LEU A 11 -6.81 -2.54 5.51
C LEU A 11 -5.92 -1.35 5.95
N ILE A 12 -5.65 -0.41 5.05
CA ILE A 12 -4.83 0.78 5.35
C ILE A 12 -5.57 1.71 6.32
N GLU A 13 -6.86 1.94 6.13
CA GLU A 13 -7.68 2.82 7.00
C GLU A 13 -7.87 2.25 8.41
N GLU A 14 -7.81 0.94 8.59
CA GLU A 14 -7.77 0.29 9.90
C GLU A 14 -6.44 0.52 10.66
N THR A 15 -5.37 0.89 9.94
CA THR A 15 -4.08 1.18 10.58
C THR A 15 -4.14 2.53 11.31
N PRO A 16 -3.74 2.61 12.59
CA PRO A 16 -3.72 3.88 13.31
C PRO A 16 -2.84 4.91 12.60
N LYS A 17 -3.29 6.16 12.50
CA LYS A 17 -2.51 7.25 11.90
C LYS A 17 -1.26 7.59 12.72
N GLY A 18 -0.19 8.01 12.06
CA GLY A 18 1.07 8.37 12.70
C GLY A 18 1.89 7.17 13.16
N THR A 19 1.64 5.98 12.60
CA THR A 19 2.30 4.74 13.02
C THR A 19 3.05 4.08 11.89
N PHE A 20 3.92 3.15 12.27
CA PHE A 20 4.62 2.25 11.37
C PHE A 20 4.16 0.83 11.67
N PHE A 21 3.75 0.12 10.63
CA PHE A 21 3.39 -1.27 10.69
C PHE A 21 4.39 -2.10 9.88
N SER A 22 5.11 -2.98 10.56
CA SER A 22 6.07 -3.89 9.95
C SER A 22 5.43 -5.23 9.66
N TYR A 23 5.55 -5.70 8.42
CA TYR A 23 5.14 -7.04 8.01
C TYR A 23 6.16 -7.63 7.04
N LYS A 24 6.74 -8.78 7.39
CA LYS A 24 7.83 -9.41 6.64
C LYS A 24 8.94 -8.41 6.28
N ASN A 25 9.15 -8.17 4.99
CA ASN A 25 10.15 -7.27 4.47
C ASN A 25 9.63 -5.85 4.17
N GLY A 26 8.36 -5.58 4.48
CA GLY A 26 7.73 -4.29 4.25
C GLY A 26 7.38 -3.54 5.53
N VAL A 27 7.30 -2.22 5.40
CA VAL A 27 6.79 -1.32 6.44
C VAL A 27 5.79 -0.36 5.82
N ILE A 28 4.54 -0.39 6.29
CA ILE A 28 3.52 0.60 5.96
C ILE A 28 3.61 1.70 7.01
N GLN A 29 3.80 2.94 6.58
CA GLN A 29 3.76 4.11 7.44
C GLN A 29 2.50 4.90 7.14
N THR A 30 1.72 5.24 8.18
CA THR A 30 0.59 6.19 8.08
C THR A 30 1.01 7.54 8.65
N TYR A 31 0.64 8.64 7.99
CA TYR A 31 0.88 9.98 8.52
C TYR A 31 -0.26 10.45 9.44
N ALA A 32 0.09 11.28 10.44
CA ALA A 32 -0.87 11.90 11.35
C ALA A 32 -1.51 13.16 10.71
N CYS A 33 -2.28 12.96 9.63
CA CYS A 33 -2.96 14.04 8.91
C CYS A 33 -4.45 13.74 8.65
N ARG A 34 -5.18 14.75 8.16
CA ARG A 34 -6.63 14.65 7.87
C ARG A 34 -6.94 13.49 6.92
N ASP A 35 -6.28 13.46 5.77
CA ASP A 35 -6.49 12.41 4.75
C ASP A 35 -5.58 11.22 5.04
N PHE A 36 -6.01 10.01 4.66
CA PHE A 36 -5.17 8.82 4.82
C PHE A 36 -4.10 8.81 3.74
N ARG A 37 -2.85 8.98 4.16
CA ARG A 37 -1.69 8.90 3.27
C ARG A 37 -0.46 8.43 4.02
N GLY A 38 0.53 8.01 3.26
CA GLY A 38 1.78 7.55 3.84
C GLY A 38 2.70 6.89 2.84
N ASN A 39 3.59 6.05 3.37
CA ASN A 39 4.64 5.41 2.60
C ASN A 39 4.56 3.90 2.75
N LEU A 40 4.96 3.19 1.70
CA LEU A 40 5.39 1.81 1.80
C LEU A 40 6.89 1.75 1.60
N TYR A 41 7.56 1.06 2.51
CA TYR A 41 8.96 0.67 2.35
C TYR A 41 9.03 -0.83 2.09
N LEU A 42 9.90 -1.27 1.19
CA LEU A 42 10.23 -2.67 0.97
C LEU A 42 11.75 -2.85 1.11
N ASN A 43 12.19 -3.85 1.86
CA ASN A 43 13.61 -4.09 2.18
C ASN A 43 14.32 -2.83 2.72
N ARG A 44 13.62 -2.05 3.57
CA ARG A 44 14.11 -0.78 4.15
C ARG A 44 14.35 0.35 3.14
N LEU A 45 13.90 0.20 1.89
CA LEU A 45 13.96 1.23 0.86
C LEU A 45 12.56 1.77 0.55
N PRO A 46 12.41 3.05 0.20
CA PRO A 46 11.13 3.59 -0.26
C PRO A 46 10.62 2.80 -1.46
N ALA A 47 9.35 2.39 -1.43
CA ALA A 47 8.73 1.63 -2.51
C ALA A 47 7.61 2.41 -3.19
N LEU A 48 6.75 3.06 -2.41
CA LEU A 48 5.75 4.00 -2.93
C LEU A 48 5.29 5.00 -1.88
N ASN A 49 4.59 6.03 -2.34
CA ASN A 49 3.67 6.83 -1.55
C ASN A 49 2.24 6.48 -1.92
N TYR A 50 1.34 6.48 -0.93
CA TYR A 50 -0.07 6.21 -1.15
C TYR A 50 -0.95 7.32 -0.56
N TYR A 51 -2.10 7.53 -1.18
CA TYR A 51 -3.12 8.49 -0.75
C TYR A 51 -4.51 7.90 -0.96
N ILE A 52 -5.39 8.11 0.03
CA ILE A 52 -6.80 7.76 0.03
C ILE A 52 -7.54 9.09 0.28
N GLU A 53 -7.80 9.80 -0.81
CA GLU A 53 -8.46 11.13 -0.80
C GLU A 53 -10.00 10.98 -0.84
N ARG A 54 -10.50 9.83 -1.31
CA ARG A 54 -11.91 9.50 -1.45
C ARG A 54 -12.16 8.06 -1.00
N PRO A 55 -13.38 7.73 -0.54
CA PRO A 55 -13.73 6.35 -0.21
C PRO A 55 -13.51 5.42 -1.41
N ASN A 56 -12.88 4.28 -1.16
CA ASN A 56 -12.60 3.26 -2.19
C ASN A 56 -11.78 3.78 -3.38
N GLU A 57 -10.90 4.76 -3.19
CA GLU A 57 -9.97 5.22 -4.23
C GLU A 57 -8.55 5.20 -3.66
N LEU A 58 -7.62 4.59 -4.40
CA LEU A 58 -6.22 4.53 -4.03
C LEU A 58 -5.36 5.23 -5.08
N SER A 59 -4.64 6.25 -4.65
CA SER A 59 -3.63 6.92 -5.46
C SER A 59 -2.23 6.47 -5.05
N LEU A 60 -1.41 6.06 -6.01
CA LEU A 60 -0.05 5.57 -5.79
C LEU A 60 0.98 6.37 -6.60
N PHE A 61 2.15 6.58 -5.99
CA PHE A 61 3.34 7.13 -6.62
C PHE A 61 4.50 6.18 -6.35
N PHE A 62 5.10 5.60 -7.39
CA PHE A 62 6.10 4.54 -7.25
C PHE A 62 7.51 5.11 -7.10
N ALA A 63 8.38 4.38 -6.41
CA ALA A 63 9.81 4.65 -6.47
C ALA A 63 10.33 4.47 -7.89
N ASN A 64 11.16 5.40 -8.36
CA ASN A 64 11.85 5.27 -9.64
C ASN A 64 12.81 4.09 -9.62
N ASP A 65 12.90 3.40 -10.75
CA ASP A 65 13.86 2.31 -10.89
C ASP A 65 15.29 2.83 -10.66
N ASN A 66 16.07 2.09 -9.85
CA ASN A 66 17.44 2.42 -9.47
C ASN A 66 17.61 3.75 -8.71
N SER A 67 16.55 4.24 -8.06
CA SER A 67 16.59 5.47 -7.26
C SER A 67 15.95 5.28 -5.89
N SER A 68 16.38 6.05 -4.90
CA SER A 68 15.68 6.18 -3.61
C SER A 68 14.54 7.20 -3.66
N HIS A 69 14.27 7.80 -4.82
CA HIS A 69 13.26 8.84 -5.01
C HIS A 69 11.92 8.27 -5.48
N ILE A 70 10.84 8.83 -4.94
CA ILE A 70 9.48 8.59 -5.41
C ILE A 70 9.21 9.46 -6.65
N SER A 71 8.65 8.85 -7.69
CA SER A 71 8.19 9.52 -8.90
C SER A 71 7.06 10.51 -8.62
N TYR A 72 6.93 11.53 -9.46
CA TYR A 72 5.78 12.44 -9.44
C TYR A 72 4.59 11.90 -10.27
N GLU A 73 4.74 10.76 -10.94
CA GLU A 73 3.66 10.15 -11.71
C GLU A 73 2.60 9.54 -10.78
N LYS A 74 1.35 10.03 -10.90
CA LYS A 74 0.20 9.60 -10.10
C LYS A 74 -0.55 8.50 -10.83
N PHE A 75 -0.72 7.35 -10.19
CA PHE A 75 -1.61 6.28 -10.61
C PHE A 75 -2.84 6.24 -9.71
N VAL A 76 -4.04 6.15 -10.28
CA VAL A 76 -5.30 6.16 -9.52
C VAL A 76 -6.07 4.89 -9.83
N PHE A 77 -6.54 4.22 -8.78
CA PHE A 77 -7.27 2.95 -8.87
C PHE A 77 -8.62 3.06 -8.14
N SER A 78 -9.65 2.49 -8.75
CA SER A 78 -10.99 2.34 -8.18
C SER A 78 -11.04 1.14 -7.24
N GLY A 79 -11.87 1.19 -6.20
CA GLY A 79 -12.05 0.10 -5.25
C GLY A 79 -12.50 -1.22 -5.88
N THR A 80 -13.20 -1.13 -7.02
CA THR A 80 -13.62 -2.31 -7.81
C THR A 80 -12.49 -2.94 -8.61
N ASP A 81 -11.36 -2.25 -8.76
CA ASP A 81 -10.22 -2.79 -9.48
C ASP A 81 -9.57 -3.91 -8.68
N SER A 82 -9.04 -4.89 -9.40
CA SER A 82 -8.14 -5.90 -8.83
C SER A 82 -6.83 -5.26 -8.40
N ILE A 83 -6.23 -5.72 -7.28
CA ILE A 83 -4.88 -5.28 -6.89
C ILE A 83 -3.84 -5.62 -7.97
N TYR A 84 -4.09 -6.62 -8.81
CA TYR A 84 -3.18 -7.01 -9.91
C TYR A 84 -3.17 -5.99 -11.05
N THR A 85 -4.20 -5.15 -11.17
CA THR A 85 -4.25 -4.04 -12.13
C THR A 85 -3.10 -3.06 -11.89
N ILE A 86 -2.63 -2.91 -10.66
CA ILE A 86 -1.49 -2.04 -10.31
C ILE A 86 -0.25 -2.37 -11.14
N ALA A 87 0.13 -3.65 -11.20
CA ALA A 87 1.32 -4.08 -11.96
C ALA A 87 1.13 -3.94 -13.48
N THR A 88 -0.12 -4.02 -13.95
CA THR A 88 -0.45 -3.88 -15.38
C THR A 88 -0.36 -2.41 -15.82
N VAL A 89 -0.87 -1.49 -15.01
CA VAL A 89 -0.90 -0.05 -15.32
C VAL A 89 0.48 0.57 -15.08
N ALA A 90 1.11 0.29 -13.94
CA ALA A 90 2.46 0.79 -13.61
C ALA A 90 3.58 -0.14 -14.14
N LYS A 91 3.36 -0.80 -15.27
CA LYS A 91 4.27 -1.83 -15.83
C LYS A 91 5.68 -1.33 -16.16
N THR A 92 5.85 -0.01 -16.30
CA THR A 92 7.15 0.63 -16.53
C THR A 92 8.01 0.71 -15.27
N TYR A 93 7.43 0.47 -14.09
CA TYR A 93 8.13 0.47 -12.81
C TYR A 93 8.44 -0.96 -12.39
N ALA A 94 9.72 -1.33 -12.35
CA ALA A 94 10.15 -2.69 -12.02
C ALA A 94 9.75 -3.14 -10.59
N ILE A 95 9.48 -2.18 -9.70
CA ILE A 95 9.02 -2.46 -8.34
C ILE A 95 7.53 -2.82 -8.23
N ALA A 96 6.70 -2.49 -9.24
CA ALA A 96 5.25 -2.64 -9.15
C ALA A 96 4.80 -4.10 -8.90
N PRO A 97 5.33 -5.14 -9.57
CA PRO A 97 4.96 -6.53 -9.28
C PRO A 97 5.29 -6.96 -7.84
N ARG A 98 6.40 -6.45 -7.28
CA ARG A 98 6.82 -6.76 -5.90
C ARG A 98 5.89 -6.12 -4.87
N ILE A 99 5.41 -4.92 -5.16
CA ILE A 99 4.42 -4.22 -4.33
C ILE A 99 3.08 -4.97 -4.34
N VAL A 100 2.61 -5.40 -5.52
CA VAL A 100 1.38 -6.20 -5.64
C VAL A 100 1.49 -7.51 -4.87
N ALA A 101 2.62 -8.22 -4.98
CA ALA A 101 2.87 -9.43 -4.22
C ALA A 101 2.81 -9.18 -2.71
N TYR A 102 3.46 -8.11 -2.24
CA TYR A 102 3.42 -7.71 -0.83
C TYR A 102 1.98 -7.41 -0.35
N PHE A 103 1.22 -6.61 -1.11
CA PHE A 103 -0.17 -6.32 -0.75
C PHE A 103 -1.05 -7.56 -0.73
N ASN A 104 -0.89 -8.46 -1.70
CA ASN A 104 -1.63 -9.71 -1.71
C ASN A 104 -1.34 -10.56 -0.47
N GLU A 105 -0.06 -10.72 -0.11
CA GLU A 105 0.33 -11.47 1.10
C GLU A 105 -0.15 -10.82 2.39
N LEU A 106 -0.14 -9.49 2.44
CA LEU A 106 -0.60 -8.75 3.60
C LEU A 106 -2.10 -8.92 3.82
N LEU A 107 -2.89 -8.84 2.74
CA LEU A 107 -4.32 -9.11 2.78
C LEU A 107 -4.60 -10.58 3.14
N ASP A 108 -3.84 -11.54 2.59
CA ASP A 108 -3.95 -12.95 2.98
C ASP A 108 -3.68 -13.15 4.48
N TYR A 109 -2.75 -12.38 5.06
CA TYR A 109 -2.44 -12.42 6.48
C TYR A 109 -3.59 -11.90 7.33
N THR A 110 -4.21 -10.79 6.95
CA THR A 110 -5.34 -10.21 7.70
C THR A 110 -6.62 -11.04 7.57
N GLU A 111 -6.91 -11.59 6.39
CA GLU A 111 -8.02 -12.54 6.19
C GLU A 111 -7.92 -13.77 7.09
N LYS A 112 -6.70 -14.21 7.41
CA LYS A 112 -6.43 -15.32 8.32
C LYS A 112 -6.39 -14.92 9.80
N GLY A 113 -6.87 -13.72 10.14
CA GLY A 113 -6.94 -13.21 11.51
C GLY A 113 -5.68 -12.50 12.00
N GLY A 114 -4.71 -12.25 11.12
CA GLY A 114 -3.57 -11.38 11.38
C GLY A 114 -4.03 -9.95 11.69
N LYS A 115 -3.35 -9.29 12.63
CA LYS A 115 -3.71 -7.92 13.03
C LYS A 115 -2.57 -6.97 12.70
N LEU A 116 -2.90 -5.86 12.03
CA LEU A 116 -1.92 -4.80 11.77
C LEU A 116 -1.51 -4.05 13.03
N TYR A 117 -2.35 -4.10 14.06
CA TYR A 117 -2.07 -3.45 15.32
C TYR A 117 -2.55 -4.31 16.48
N VAL A 118 -1.65 -4.53 17.44
CA VAL A 118 -1.99 -5.07 18.75
C VAL A 118 -1.71 -3.94 19.74
N LYS A 119 -2.78 -3.39 20.32
CA LYS A 119 -2.65 -2.40 21.40
C LYS A 119 -1.99 -3.09 22.59
N THR A 120 -0.69 -2.89 22.79
CA THR A 120 -0.01 -3.32 24.01
C THR A 120 -0.55 -2.47 25.16
N LYS A 121 -1.09 -3.14 26.18
CA LYS A 121 -1.59 -2.50 27.40
C LYS A 121 -0.45 -1.91 28.21
#